data_AF-A0A961JRE8-F1
#
_entry.id   AF-A0A961JRE8-F1
#
_cell.length_a   1.000
_cell.length_b   1.000
_cell.length_c   1.000
_cell.angle_alpha   90.00
_cell.angle_beta   90.00
_cell.angle_gamma   90.00
#
_symmetry.space_group_name_H-M   'P 1'
#
loop_
_entity.id
_entity.type
_entity.pdbx_description
1 polymer ?
#
loop_
_entity_poly.entity_id
_entity_poly.type
_entity_poly.pdbx_seq_one_letter_code
_entity_poly.pdbx_strand_id
1 'polypeptide(L)' 'KAETALVEVADGLADKGALVFVTSDKARAATRLDHVRSGHWLTDPIPLIVSFYGMVEQVAAKRGIDPDAPRHLRKVTETR' A
#
# COMPACT_ATOMS: atom_id res chain seq x y z
N LYS A 1 -15.84 9.35 -5.97
CA LYS A 1 -15.21 10.70 -5.97
C LYS A 1 -13.81 10.67 -5.34
N ALA A 2 -13.65 10.13 -4.12
CA ALA A 2 -12.34 10.07 -3.45
C ALA A 2 -11.27 9.27 -4.22
N GLU A 3 -11.61 8.07 -4.74
CA GLU A 3 -10.66 7.23 -5.46
C GLU A 3 -10.03 7.92 -6.68
N THR A 4 -10.84 8.55 -7.53
CA THR A 4 -10.35 9.25 -8.72
C THR A 4 -9.41 10.40 -8.34
N ALA A 5 -9.77 11.24 -7.37
CA ALA A 5 -8.93 12.34 -6.93
C ALA A 5 -7.59 11.86 -6.34
N LEU A 6 -7.59 10.75 -5.58
CA LEU A 6 -6.37 10.14 -5.06
C LEU A 6 -5.47 9.61 -6.17
N VAL A 7 -6.06 8.96 -7.18
CA VAL A 7 -5.30 8.44 -8.33
C VAL A 7 -4.72 9.57 -9.17
N GLU A 8 -5.45 10.66 -9.39
CA GLU A 8 -4.93 11.84 -10.10
C GLU A 8 -3.71 12.44 -9.38
N VAL A 9 -3.75 12.53 -8.05
CA VAL A 9 -2.59 12.96 -7.26
C VAL A 9 -1.44 11.96 -7.37
N ALA A 10 -1.72 10.65 -7.31
CA ALA A 10 -0.72 9.60 -7.41
C ALA A 10 -0.02 9.61 -8.78
N ASP A 11 -0.80 9.70 -9.87
CA ASP A 11 -0.29 9.81 -11.23
C ASP A 11 0.54 11.09 -11.40
N GLY A 12 0.05 12.23 -10.90
CA GLY A 12 0.80 13.50 -10.96
C GLY A 12 2.11 13.51 -10.15
N LEU A 13 2.25 12.65 -9.14
CA LEU A 13 3.52 12.40 -8.44
C LEU A 13 4.43 11.46 -9.23
N ALA A 14 3.86 10.41 -9.83
CA ALA A 14 4.60 9.48 -10.67
C ALA A 14 5.20 10.19 -11.91
N ASP A 15 4.44 11.08 -12.54
CA ASP A 15 4.88 11.91 -13.67
C ASP A 15 6.07 12.82 -13.32
N LYS A 16 6.25 13.15 -12.05
CA LYS A 16 7.40 13.92 -11.54
C LYS A 16 8.60 13.05 -11.20
N GLY A 17 8.55 11.75 -11.49
CA GLY A 17 9.64 10.79 -11.26
C GLY A 17 9.60 10.09 -9.89
N ALA A 18 8.52 10.24 -9.12
CA ALA A 18 8.37 9.49 -7.87
C ALA A 18 7.96 8.03 -8.14
N LEU A 19 8.43 7.12 -7.27
CA LEU A 19 7.88 5.76 -7.24
C LEU A 19 6.59 5.77 -6.42
N VAL A 20 5.46 5.68 -7.10
CA VAL A 20 4.12 5.71 -6.50
C VAL A 20 3.39 4.41 -6.80
N PHE A 21 2.76 3.84 -5.77
CA PHE A 21 2.04 2.58 -5.85
C PHE A 21 0.60 2.76 -5.39
N VAL A 22 -0.36 2.20 -6.13
CA VAL A 22 -1.80 2.33 -5.83
C VAL A 22 -2.56 1.02 -6.07
N THR A 23 -3.63 0.81 -5.31
CA THR A 23 -4.58 -0.32 -5.45
C THR A 23 -5.87 0.16 -6.11
N SER A 24 -5.74 0.71 -7.32
CA SER A 24 -6.85 1.15 -8.15
C SER A 24 -6.56 0.87 -9.62
N ASP A 25 -7.56 0.39 -10.34
CA ASP A 25 -7.49 0.17 -11.78
C ASP A 25 -7.55 1.46 -12.60
N LYS A 26 -7.69 2.62 -11.94
CA LYS A 26 -7.75 3.93 -12.58
C LYS A 26 -6.38 4.55 -12.82
N ALA A 27 -5.31 3.97 -12.27
CA ALA A 27 -3.95 4.49 -12.39
C ALA A 27 -3.48 4.51 -13.85
N ARG A 28 -2.84 5.60 -14.26
CA ARG A 28 -2.28 5.75 -15.61
C ARG A 28 -0.76 5.78 -15.59
N ALA A 29 -0.16 6.42 -14.60
CA ALA A 29 1.28 6.60 -14.47
C ALA A 29 1.83 5.93 -13.20
N ALA A 30 1.08 5.97 -12.09
CA ALA A 30 1.45 5.26 -10.87
C ALA A 30 1.44 3.73 -11.09
N THR A 31 2.29 3.02 -10.34
CA THR A 31 2.37 1.56 -10.44
C THR A 31 1.17 0.93 -9.75
N ARG A 32 0.37 0.17 -10.50
CA ARG A 32 -0.74 -0.57 -9.90
C ARG A 32 -0.22 -1.80 -9.15
N LEU A 33 -0.63 -1.94 -7.90
CA LEU A 33 -0.48 -3.19 -7.15
C LEU A 33 -1.67 -4.10 -7.44
N ASP A 34 -1.39 -5.39 -7.63
CA ASP A 34 -2.44 -6.41 -7.75
C ASP A 34 -3.27 -6.45 -6.47
N HIS A 35 -4.58 -6.35 -6.62
CA HIS A 35 -5.52 -6.29 -5.51
C HIS A 35 -6.87 -6.90 -5.89
N VAL A 36 -7.66 -7.24 -4.88
CA VAL A 36 -8.99 -7.82 -5.04
C VAL A 36 -10.02 -6.85 -4.47
N ARG A 37 -11.11 -6.62 -5.21
CA ARG A 37 -12.31 -5.94 -4.72
C ARG A 37 -13.31 -7.01 -4.25
N SER A 38 -13.94 -6.76 -3.11
CA SER A 38 -15.03 -7.61 -2.59
C SER A 38 -16.37 -7.34 -3.29
N GLY A 39 -16.48 -6.23 -4.04
CA GLY A 39 -17.70 -5.81 -4.72
C GLY A 39 -18.66 -5.03 -3.81
N HIS A 40 -18.33 -4.89 -2.52
CA HIS A 40 -19.09 -4.09 -1.57
C HIS A 40 -18.18 -3.10 -0.86
N TRP A 41 -18.54 -1.82 -0.92
CA TRP A 41 -17.68 -0.71 -0.49
C TRP A 41 -17.23 -0.78 0.98
N LEU A 42 -18.08 -1.31 1.88
CA LEU A 42 -17.71 -1.50 3.29
C LEU A 42 -16.67 -2.60 3.51
N THR A 43 -16.62 -3.60 2.65
CA THR A 43 -15.75 -4.78 2.81
C THR A 43 -14.53 -4.73 1.91
N ASP A 44 -14.51 -3.86 0.89
CA ASP A 44 -13.36 -3.66 0.00
C ASP A 44 -12.05 -3.32 0.72
N PRO A 45 -12.01 -2.58 1.85
CA PRO A 45 -10.77 -2.34 2.58
C PRO A 45 -10.09 -3.61 3.11
N ILE A 46 -10.84 -4.70 3.35
CA ILE A 46 -10.33 -5.94 3.91
C ILE A 46 -9.36 -6.65 2.95
N PRO A 47 -9.72 -6.98 1.69
CA PRO A 47 -8.77 -7.57 0.75
C PRO A 47 -7.70 -6.58 0.29
N LEU A 48 -7.97 -5.26 0.30
CA LEU A 48 -7.00 -4.25 -0.11
C LEU A 48 -5.76 -4.20 0.80
N ILE A 49 -5.92 -4.39 2.10
CA ILE A 49 -4.80 -4.35 3.04
C ILE A 49 -3.78 -5.46 2.77
N VAL A 50 -4.21 -6.58 2.18
CA VAL A 50 -3.36 -7.72 1.83
C VAL A 50 -2.32 -7.32 0.79
N SER A 51 -2.73 -6.60 -0.26
CA SER A 51 -1.83 -6.10 -1.30
C SER A 51 -0.75 -5.18 -0.72
N PHE A 52 -1.12 -4.33 0.24
CA PHE A 52 -0.19 -3.44 0.92
C PHE A 52 0.85 -4.21 1.73
N TYR A 53 0.43 -5.13 2.61
CA TYR A 53 1.36 -5.92 3.41
C TYR A 53 2.22 -6.85 2.55
N GLY A 54 1.68 -7.41 1.47
CA GLY A 54 2.46 -8.19 0.50
C GLY A 54 3.55 -7.38 -0.18
N MET A 55 3.30 -6.10 -0.48
CA MET A 55 4.34 -5.19 -0.97
C MET A 55 5.38 -4.89 0.11
N VAL A 56 4.95 -4.57 1.35
CA VAL A 56 5.85 -4.27 2.46
C VAL A 56 6.80 -5.44 2.74
N GLU A 57 6.29 -6.67 2.78
CA GLU A 57 7.06 -7.90 2.93
C GLU A 57 8.18 -8.01 1.88
N GLN A 58 7.82 -7.89 0.60
CA GLN A 58 8.78 -7.97 -0.50
C GLN A 58 9.84 -6.87 -0.44
N VAL A 59 9.46 -5.66 -0.03
CA VAL A 59 10.41 -4.54 0.12
C VAL A 59 11.35 -4.77 1.30
N ALA A 60 10.84 -5.23 2.44
CA ALA A 60 11.63 -5.53 3.63
C ALA A 60 12.66 -6.64 3.34
N ALA A 61 12.22 -7.75 2.76
CA ALA A 61 13.07 -8.87 2.37
C ALA A 61 14.19 -8.44 1.41
N LYS A 62 13.87 -7.66 0.37
CA LYS A 62 14.88 -7.12 -0.58
C LYS A 62 15.88 -6.17 0.08
N ARG A 63 15.53 -5.56 1.21
CA ARG A 63 16.40 -4.68 2.00
C ARG A 63 17.14 -5.40 3.13
N GLY A 64 16.94 -6.72 3.29
CA GLY A 64 17.52 -7.48 4.41
C GLY A 64 16.96 -7.08 5.77
N ILE A 65 15.72 -6.60 5.82
CA ILE A 65 15.01 -6.23 7.04
C ILE A 65 13.98 -7.31 7.34
N ASP A 66 13.93 -7.76 8.59
CA ASP A 66 12.89 -8.64 9.10
C ASP A 66 11.62 -7.83 9.42
N PRO A 67 10.51 -8.01 8.67
CA PRO A 67 9.25 -7.30 8.92
C PRO A 67 8.53 -7.77 10.18
N ASP A 68 8.82 -8.98 10.70
CA ASP A 68 8.25 -9.52 11.94
C ASP A 68 9.00 -9.03 13.19
N ALA A 69 10.27 -8.62 13.03
CA ALA A 69 11.10 -8.03 14.08
C ALA A 69 11.60 -6.61 13.73
N PRO A 70 10.69 -5.64 13.53
CA PRO A 70 11.07 -4.29 13.13
C PRO A 70 11.86 -3.57 14.23
N ARG A 71 12.89 -2.82 13.81
CA ARG A 71 13.75 -2.05 14.72
C ARG A 71 12.93 -1.05 15.54
N HIS A 72 13.28 -0.93 16.82
CA HIS A 72 12.69 0.05 17.75
C HIS A 72 11.20 -0.16 18.08
N LEU A 73 10.61 -1.30 17.68
CA LEU A 73 9.24 -1.66 18.04
C LEU A 73 9.23 -2.89 18.94
N ARG A 74 8.26 -2.93 19.84
CA ARG A 74 7.88 -4.13 20.60
C ARG A 74 6.48 -4.51 20.18
N LYS A 75 6.21 -5.82 20.14
CA LYS A 75 4.88 -6.36 19.85
C LYS A 75 3.80 -5.78 20.78
N VAL A 76 4.15 -5.48 22.03
CA VAL A 76 3.30 -4.78 22.99
C VAL A 76 4.05 -3.55 23.50
N THR A 77 3.41 -2.39 23.42
CA THR A 77 3.87 -1.16 24.08
C THR A 77 3.25 -1.14 25.48
N GLU A 78 4.08 -1.27 26.50
CA GLU A 78 3.67 -1.18 27.89
C GLU A 78 4.07 0.18 28.46
N THR A 79 3.09 0.91 28.98
CA THR A 79 3.29 2.13 29.76
C THR A 79 3.12 1.81 31.24
N ARG A 80 4.07 2.21 32.08
CA ARG A 80 3.96 2.07 33.54
C ARG A 80 3.03 3.12 34.14
#